data_AF-A0A014NRX9-F1
#
_entry.id   AF-A0A014NRX9-F1
#
_cell.length_a   1.000
_cell.length_b   1.000
_cell.length_c   1.000
_cell.angle_alpha   90.00
_cell.angle_beta   90.00
_cell.angle_gamma   90.00
#
_symmetry.space_group_name_H-M   'P 1'
#
loop_
_entity.id
_entity.type
_entity.pdbx_description
1 polymer ?
#
loop_
_entity_poly.entity_id
_entity_poly.type
_entity_poly.pdbx_seq_one_letter_code
_entity_poly.pdbx_strand_id
1 'polypeptide(L)'
;MIVDFINGDPDRPMVLGSLYNNVTMPPWDLPENATQSGLVSRTIGGGRTNFNGIQFDDKPGEEYYWEQAERDMSRLTKRNEDQVIGENSTTKIGLTRSTFVGTDDTTNVVGNQSLLVGANQSTNVVGNNSLLVGIGLAIQVGASQSEIIGGAKGINVGGAFATNVGGAYTLAVGGPWLRMLVGHTIWLLVDLIPMPLVARIR
;
A
#
# COMPACT_ATOMS: atom_id res chain seq x y z
N MET A 1 -46.76 6.85 -14.79
CA MET A 1 -46.83 8.19 -14.18
C MET A 1 -48.20 8.33 -13.54
N ILE A 2 -48.27 8.90 -12.34
CA ILE A 2 -49.52 9.24 -11.64
C ILE A 2 -49.66 10.76 -11.72
N VAL A 3 -50.79 11.23 -12.25
CA VAL A 3 -51.14 12.65 -12.38
C VAL A 3 -52.35 12.93 -11.49
N ASP A 4 -52.33 14.05 -10.79
CA ASP A 4 -53.44 14.60 -10.04
C ASP A 4 -53.69 16.05 -10.47
N PHE A 5 -54.79 16.65 -10.02
CA PHE A 5 -55.24 17.96 -10.47
C PHE A 5 -55.52 18.86 -9.26
N ILE A 6 -54.96 20.07 -9.25
CA ILE A 6 -55.13 21.02 -8.13
C ILE A 6 -56.62 21.30 -7.94
N ASN A 7 -57.18 20.94 -6.78
CA ASN A 7 -58.61 21.06 -6.48
C ASN A 7 -59.53 20.35 -7.50
N GLY A 8 -59.01 19.33 -8.20
CA GLY A 8 -59.74 18.64 -9.27
C GLY A 8 -59.86 19.44 -10.57
N ASP A 9 -59.16 20.57 -10.71
CA ASP A 9 -59.15 21.39 -11.94
C ASP A 9 -58.35 20.69 -13.05
N PRO A 10 -58.98 20.17 -14.13
CA PRO A 10 -58.30 19.46 -15.21
C PRO A 10 -57.24 20.29 -15.93
N ASP A 11 -57.33 21.62 -15.85
CA ASP A 11 -56.38 22.55 -16.46
C ASP A 11 -55.14 22.80 -15.57
N ARG A 12 -55.08 22.18 -14.38
CA ARG A 12 -53.97 22.30 -13.42
C ARG A 12 -53.38 20.94 -13.02
N PRO A 13 -52.81 20.19 -13.97
CA PRO A 13 -52.20 18.90 -13.67
C PRO A 13 -50.93 19.06 -12.82
N MET A 14 -50.69 18.10 -11.94
CA MET A 14 -49.45 17.89 -11.20
C MET A 14 -49.05 16.41 -11.24
N VAL A 15 -47.76 16.12 -11.26
CA VAL A 15 -47.26 14.74 -11.20
C VAL A 15 -46.97 14.37 -9.75
N LEU A 16 -47.65 13.34 -9.24
CA LEU A 16 -47.47 12.86 -7.87
C LEU A 16 -46.44 11.73 -7.76
N GLY A 17 -46.21 10.98 -8.85
CA GLY A 17 -45.27 9.88 -8.80
C GLY A 17 -45.07 9.12 -10.11
N SER A 18 -44.10 8.23 -10.08
CA SER A 18 -43.84 7.24 -11.13
C SER A 18 -44.12 5.84 -10.59
N LEU A 19 -44.54 4.95 -11.49
CA LEU A 19 -44.76 3.54 -11.19
C LEU A 19 -43.95 2.75 -12.21
N TYR A 20 -43.39 1.63 -11.76
CA TYR A 20 -42.82 0.63 -12.67
C TYR A 20 -43.94 -0.09 -13.42
N ASN A 21 -43.63 -0.57 -14.62
CA ASN A 21 -44.52 -1.30 -15.51
C ASN A 21 -43.69 -2.27 -16.39
N ASN A 22 -44.30 -2.94 -17.37
CA ASN A 22 -43.58 -3.93 -18.18
C ASN A 22 -42.49 -3.32 -19.11
N VAL A 23 -42.55 -2.01 -19.37
CA VAL A 23 -41.57 -1.28 -20.20
C VAL A 23 -40.48 -0.69 -19.31
N THR A 24 -40.88 -0.03 -18.22
CA THR A 24 -40.00 0.49 -17.18
C THR A 24 -40.02 -0.45 -15.99
N MET A 25 -39.27 -1.53 -16.09
CA MET A 25 -39.12 -2.51 -15.01
C MET A 25 -38.38 -1.91 -13.80
N PRO A 26 -38.61 -2.44 -12.59
CA PRO A 26 -37.84 -2.05 -11.42
C PRO A 26 -36.33 -2.29 -11.62
N PRO A 27 -35.45 -1.63 -10.85
CA PRO A 27 -34.01 -1.75 -11.00
C PRO A 27 -33.49 -3.16 -10.72
N TRP A 28 -34.17 -3.91 -9.86
CA TRP A 28 -33.85 -5.28 -9.47
C TRP A 28 -34.96 -6.24 -9.90
N ASP A 29 -34.58 -7.46 -10.28
CA ASP A 29 -35.53 -8.48 -10.70
C ASP A 29 -36.33 -8.98 -9.50
N LEU A 30 -37.66 -8.89 -9.59
CA LEU A 30 -38.60 -9.31 -8.56
C LEU A 30 -39.32 -10.61 -8.96
N PRO A 31 -39.69 -11.48 -8.00
CA PRO A 31 -39.60 -11.30 -6.54
C PRO A 31 -38.25 -11.74 -5.93
N GLU A 32 -37.31 -12.24 -6.73
CA GLU A 32 -36.05 -12.83 -6.24
C GLU A 32 -35.23 -11.87 -5.37
N ASN A 33 -35.17 -10.59 -5.76
CA ASN A 33 -34.42 -9.55 -5.03
C ASN A 33 -35.33 -8.66 -4.17
N ALA A 34 -36.39 -9.22 -3.57
CA ALA A 34 -37.34 -8.45 -2.77
C ALA A 34 -36.72 -7.81 -1.50
N THR A 35 -35.56 -8.28 -1.05
CA THR A 35 -34.80 -7.72 0.08
C THR A 35 -33.92 -6.54 -0.32
N GLN A 36 -33.81 -6.23 -1.62
CA GLN A 36 -32.99 -5.13 -2.12
C GLN A 36 -33.78 -3.83 -2.21
N SER A 37 -33.15 -2.75 -1.77
CA SER A 37 -33.66 -1.38 -1.85
C SER A 37 -32.53 -0.41 -2.21
N GLY A 38 -32.88 0.81 -2.63
CA GLY A 38 -31.87 1.76 -3.10
C GLY A 38 -32.34 2.75 -4.17
N LEU A 39 -31.36 3.44 -4.75
CA LEU A 39 -31.55 4.44 -5.80
C LEU A 39 -30.60 4.12 -6.96
N VAL A 40 -31.12 4.14 -8.18
CA VAL A 40 -30.36 3.90 -9.41
C VAL A 40 -30.67 4.99 -10.42
N SER A 41 -29.65 5.71 -10.88
CA SER A 41 -29.77 6.69 -11.97
C SER A 41 -29.61 6.03 -13.34
N ARG A 42 -29.76 6.80 -14.41
CA ARG A 42 -29.38 6.39 -15.77
C ARG A 42 -28.59 7.51 -16.43
N THR A 43 -27.48 7.18 -17.08
CA THR A 43 -26.81 8.13 -17.96
C THR A 43 -27.76 8.53 -19.09
N ILE A 44 -27.89 9.82 -19.37
CA ILE A 44 -28.75 10.33 -20.45
C ILE A 44 -28.21 9.79 -21.79
N GLY A 45 -29.04 9.08 -22.54
CA GLY A 45 -28.64 8.41 -23.78
C GLY A 45 -27.78 7.16 -23.58
N GLY A 46 -27.51 6.76 -22.33
CA GLY A 46 -26.79 5.54 -21.99
C GLY A 46 -27.70 4.31 -21.93
N GLY A 47 -27.08 3.14 -21.82
CA GLY A 47 -27.76 1.86 -21.69
C GLY A 47 -28.06 1.46 -20.24
N ARG A 48 -28.56 0.24 -20.06
CA ARG A 48 -28.85 -0.34 -18.72
C ARG A 48 -27.60 -0.57 -17.85
N THR A 49 -26.40 -0.48 -18.41
CA THR A 49 -25.14 -0.64 -17.67
C THR A 49 -24.51 0.68 -17.27
N ASN A 50 -25.03 1.83 -17.75
CA ASN A 50 -24.47 3.15 -17.46
C ASN A 50 -25.27 3.84 -16.34
N PHE A 51 -24.81 3.75 -15.10
CA PHE A 51 -25.55 4.26 -13.95
C PHE A 51 -24.67 4.56 -12.72
N ASN A 52 -25.17 5.46 -11.88
CA ASN A 52 -24.74 5.57 -10.48
C ASN A 52 -25.80 4.89 -9.62
N GLY A 53 -25.40 4.29 -8.51
CA GLY A 53 -26.35 3.61 -7.65
C GLY A 53 -25.87 3.47 -6.22
N ILE A 54 -26.84 3.36 -5.33
CA ILE A 54 -26.66 2.90 -3.96
C ILE A 54 -27.70 1.80 -3.73
N GLN A 55 -27.28 0.69 -3.14
CA GLN A 55 -28.12 -0.45 -2.83
C GLN A 55 -27.87 -0.93 -1.39
N PHE A 56 -28.97 -1.30 -0.75
CA PHE A 56 -29.02 -1.98 0.54
C PHE A 56 -29.73 -3.32 0.31
N ASP A 57 -29.12 -4.42 0.73
CA ASP A 57 -29.74 -5.75 0.74
C ASP A 57 -29.94 -6.18 2.19
N ASP A 58 -31.21 -6.36 2.59
CA ASP A 58 -31.61 -6.71 3.96
C ASP A 58 -31.90 -8.22 4.11
N LYS A 59 -31.25 -9.06 3.30
CA LYS A 59 -31.36 -10.51 3.42
C LYS A 59 -30.63 -10.99 4.70
N PRO A 60 -31.32 -11.65 5.65
CA PRO A 60 -30.73 -12.00 6.93
C PRO A 60 -29.48 -12.89 6.80
N GLY A 61 -28.36 -12.44 7.36
CA GLY A 61 -27.07 -13.14 7.31
C GLY A 61 -26.29 -12.98 5.99
N GLU A 62 -26.84 -12.24 5.04
CA GLU A 62 -26.23 -11.90 3.75
C GLU A 62 -26.39 -10.39 3.47
N GLU A 63 -26.49 -9.57 4.52
CA GLU A 63 -26.71 -8.14 4.38
C GLU A 63 -25.57 -7.48 3.60
N TYR A 64 -25.92 -6.59 2.68
CA TYR A 64 -24.94 -5.99 1.77
C TYR A 64 -25.22 -4.52 1.49
N TYR A 65 -24.16 -3.72 1.57
CA TYR A 65 -24.17 -2.33 1.11
C TYR A 65 -23.31 -2.21 -0.13
N TRP A 66 -23.84 -1.51 -1.14
CA TRP A 66 -23.16 -1.27 -2.39
C TRP A 66 -23.35 0.16 -2.86
N GLU A 67 -22.28 0.74 -3.39
CA GLU A 67 -22.30 2.01 -4.09
C GLU A 67 -21.48 1.93 -5.38
N GLN A 68 -21.93 2.64 -6.41
CA GLN A 68 -21.23 2.78 -7.67
C GLN A 68 -21.31 4.22 -8.18
N ALA A 69 -20.16 4.72 -8.62
CA ALA A 69 -20.06 5.85 -9.52
C ALA A 69 -19.71 5.36 -10.92
N GLU A 70 -20.46 5.78 -11.94
CA GLU A 70 -20.21 5.43 -13.35
C GLU A 70 -18.87 5.98 -13.86
N ARG A 71 -18.45 7.15 -13.34
CA ARG A 71 -17.27 7.86 -13.83
C ARG A 71 -16.31 8.24 -12.71
N ASP A 72 -16.62 9.31 -11.98
CA ASP A 72 -15.77 9.85 -10.92
C ASP A 72 -16.53 9.80 -9.59
N MET A 73 -15.83 9.43 -8.51
CA MET A 73 -16.34 9.51 -7.14
C MET A 73 -15.45 10.44 -6.32
N SER A 74 -16.05 11.43 -5.67
CA SER A 74 -15.39 12.35 -4.75
C SER A 74 -16.02 12.24 -3.38
N ARG A 75 -15.20 12.03 -2.35
CA ARG A 75 -15.61 12.00 -0.94
C ARG A 75 -14.89 13.09 -0.18
N LEU A 76 -15.63 13.90 0.57
CA LEU A 76 -15.11 14.98 1.40
C LEU A 76 -15.69 14.90 2.81
N THR A 77 -14.80 14.71 3.78
CA THR A 77 -15.15 14.80 5.20
C THR A 77 -14.53 16.07 5.78
N LYS A 78 -15.34 17.01 6.27
CA LYS A 78 -14.86 18.34 6.72
C LYS A 78 -14.17 18.34 8.08
N ARG A 79 -14.29 17.24 8.84
CA ARG A 79 -13.76 17.15 10.20
C ARG A 79 -13.05 15.82 10.40
N ASN A 80 -13.76 14.81 10.90
CA ASN A 80 -13.19 13.51 11.25
C ASN A 80 -13.91 12.42 10.46
N GLU A 81 -13.15 11.44 10.00
CA GLU A 81 -13.65 10.24 9.33
C GLU A 81 -13.12 9.01 10.06
N ASP A 82 -14.03 8.14 10.49
CA ASP A 82 -13.72 6.89 11.15
C ASP A 82 -14.21 5.74 10.28
N GLN A 83 -13.36 4.74 10.06
CA GLN A 83 -13.70 3.54 9.32
C GLN A 83 -13.31 2.30 10.12
N VAL A 84 -14.29 1.45 10.43
CA VAL A 84 -14.09 0.19 11.13
C VAL A 84 -14.56 -0.94 10.24
N ILE A 85 -13.69 -1.92 10.00
CA ILE A 85 -13.99 -3.15 9.27
C ILE A 85 -13.82 -4.30 10.26
N GLY A 86 -14.91 -5.05 10.50
CA GLY A 86 -14.92 -6.12 11.51
C GLY A 86 -14.11 -7.36 11.10
N GLU A 87 -13.95 -7.57 9.79
CA GLU A 87 -13.19 -8.69 9.23
C GLU A 87 -12.15 -8.21 8.22
N ASN A 88 -12.44 -8.35 6.91
CA ASN A 88 -11.45 -8.19 5.85
C ASN A 88 -11.68 -6.90 5.05
N SER A 89 -10.60 -6.21 4.69
CA SER A 89 -10.60 -5.06 3.77
C SER A 89 -9.71 -5.33 2.57
N THR A 90 -10.23 -5.11 1.37
CA THR A 90 -9.49 -5.24 0.10
C THR A 90 -9.62 -3.94 -0.69
N THR A 91 -8.49 -3.41 -1.17
CA THR A 91 -8.47 -2.21 -2.02
C THR A 91 -7.71 -2.52 -3.30
N LYS A 92 -8.34 -2.29 -4.46
CA LYS A 92 -7.71 -2.46 -5.77
C LYS A 92 -7.73 -1.15 -6.54
N ILE A 93 -6.56 -0.66 -6.92
CA ILE A 93 -6.38 0.54 -7.73
C ILE A 93 -5.80 0.11 -9.08
N GLY A 94 -6.48 0.44 -10.18
CA GLY A 94 -6.06 0.02 -11.53
C GLY A 94 -4.86 0.80 -12.08
N LEU A 95 -4.60 2.00 -11.55
CA LEU A 95 -3.51 2.89 -11.97
C LEU A 95 -2.72 3.37 -10.75
N THR A 96 -3.01 4.58 -10.25
CA THR A 96 -2.18 5.27 -9.26
C THR A 96 -2.93 5.53 -7.96
N ARG A 97 -2.30 5.27 -6.82
CA ARG A 97 -2.71 5.76 -5.50
C ARG A 97 -1.71 6.80 -5.02
N SER A 98 -2.21 7.96 -4.60
CA SER A 98 -1.43 8.99 -3.90
C SER A 98 -2.04 9.24 -2.53
N THR A 99 -1.21 9.43 -1.52
CA THR A 99 -1.63 9.68 -0.14
C THR A 99 -0.77 10.78 0.45
N PHE A 100 -1.42 11.79 1.02
CA PHE A 100 -0.78 12.89 1.70
C PHE A 100 -1.36 12.99 3.11
N VAL A 101 -0.48 12.93 4.11
CA VAL A 101 -0.83 13.07 5.53
C VAL A 101 -0.13 14.32 6.03
N GLY A 102 -0.92 15.25 6.59
CA GLY A 102 -0.41 16.58 6.96
C GLY A 102 0.49 16.59 8.20
N THR A 103 0.33 15.59 9.08
CA THR A 103 1.11 15.44 10.31
C THR A 103 1.64 14.02 10.44
N ASP A 104 0.93 13.13 11.15
CA ASP A 104 1.41 11.83 11.57
C ASP A 104 0.63 10.71 10.89
N ASP A 105 1.35 9.69 10.39
CA ASP A 105 0.80 8.44 9.89
C ASP A 105 1.30 7.29 10.79
N THR A 106 0.38 6.52 11.36
CA THR A 106 0.68 5.41 12.26
C THR A 106 0.01 4.14 11.75
N THR A 107 0.81 3.11 11.52
CA THR A 107 0.34 1.78 11.10
C THR A 107 0.78 0.74 12.11
N ASN A 108 -0.20 0.00 12.67
CA ASN A 108 0.06 -1.11 13.58
C ASN A 108 -0.42 -2.42 12.95
N VAL A 109 0.50 -3.32 12.62
CA VAL A 109 0.19 -4.66 12.10
C VAL A 109 0.59 -5.69 13.15
N VAL A 110 -0.40 -6.35 13.76
CA VAL A 110 -0.17 -7.36 14.80
C VAL A 110 0.34 -8.68 14.20
N GLY A 111 -0.15 -9.02 13.00
CA GLY A 111 0.30 -10.19 12.25
C GLY A 111 1.48 -9.87 11.34
N ASN A 112 1.47 -10.47 10.15
CA ASN A 112 2.54 -10.31 9.17
C ASN A 112 2.27 -9.11 8.25
N GLN A 113 3.34 -8.39 7.88
CA GLN A 113 3.32 -7.40 6.81
C GLN A 113 4.20 -7.88 5.65
N SER A 114 3.67 -7.80 4.42
CA SER A 114 4.41 -8.12 3.18
C SER A 114 4.29 -6.95 2.22
N LEU A 115 5.40 -6.59 1.57
CA LEU A 115 5.46 -5.54 0.56
C LEU A 115 6.21 -6.09 -0.66
N LEU A 116 5.53 -6.10 -1.81
CA LEU A 116 6.14 -6.39 -3.10
C LEU A 116 6.12 -5.11 -3.94
N VAL A 117 7.31 -4.64 -4.34
CA VAL A 117 7.47 -3.54 -5.29
C VAL A 117 8.06 -4.11 -6.57
N GLY A 118 7.29 -4.06 -7.67
CA GLY A 118 7.72 -4.66 -8.94
C GLY A 118 8.79 -3.85 -9.70
N ALA A 119 9.05 -2.62 -9.27
CA ALA A 119 10.05 -1.73 -9.85
C ALA A 119 10.88 -1.07 -8.72
N ASN A 120 10.92 0.26 -8.64
CA ASN A 120 11.77 0.98 -7.70
C ASN A 120 11.01 1.39 -6.44
N GLN A 121 11.65 1.23 -5.27
CA GLN A 121 11.25 1.83 -4.01
C GLN A 121 12.23 2.93 -3.62
N SER A 122 11.73 4.11 -3.25
CA SER A 122 12.54 5.23 -2.75
C SER A 122 11.95 5.75 -1.44
N THR A 123 12.81 6.04 -0.47
CA THR A 123 12.41 6.50 0.86
C THR A 123 13.33 7.63 1.28
N ASN A 124 12.78 8.83 1.43
CA ASN A 124 13.50 10.02 1.86
C ASN A 124 13.04 10.39 3.27
N VAL A 125 13.90 10.21 4.26
CA VAL A 125 13.64 10.60 5.65
C VAL A 125 14.53 11.79 5.99
N VAL A 126 13.92 12.94 6.29
CA VAL A 126 14.64 14.17 6.64
C VAL A 126 15.16 14.12 8.07
N GLY A 127 14.38 13.51 8.97
CA GLY A 127 14.75 13.30 10.36
C GLY A 127 15.44 11.95 10.58
N ASN A 128 15.16 11.35 11.74
CA ASN A 128 15.72 10.05 12.10
C ASN A 128 14.90 8.90 11.52
N ASN A 129 15.58 7.88 11.00
CA ASN A 129 14.98 6.58 10.70
C ASN A 129 15.51 5.55 11.70
N SER A 130 14.62 4.88 12.44
CA SER A 130 14.97 3.87 13.43
C SER A 130 14.36 2.53 13.08
N LEU A 131 15.15 1.47 13.13
CA LEU A 131 14.73 0.09 12.86
C LEU A 131 15.13 -0.79 14.05
N LEU A 132 14.14 -1.40 14.69
CA LEU A 132 14.32 -2.41 15.72
C LEU A 132 13.83 -3.75 15.18
N VAL A 133 14.69 -4.77 15.18
CA VAL A 133 14.34 -6.14 14.78
C VAL A 133 14.65 -7.06 15.95
N GLY A 134 13.63 -7.73 16.49
CA GLY A 134 13.75 -8.50 17.74
C GLY A 134 14.47 -9.85 17.62
N ILE A 135 14.49 -10.46 16.43
CA ILE A 135 15.05 -11.81 16.21
C ILE A 135 16.17 -11.79 15.17
N GLY A 136 15.85 -11.50 13.90
CA GLY A 136 16.83 -11.55 12.82
C GLY A 136 16.45 -10.68 11.64
N LEU A 137 17.47 -10.06 11.04
CA LEU A 137 17.37 -9.25 9.84
C LEU A 137 18.24 -9.87 8.75
N ALA A 138 17.65 -10.16 7.59
CA ALA A 138 18.37 -10.60 6.41
C ALA A 138 18.20 -9.55 5.29
N ILE A 139 19.32 -9.11 4.72
CA ILE A 139 19.35 -8.19 3.58
C ILE A 139 20.12 -8.89 2.47
N GLN A 140 19.48 -9.11 1.33
CA GLN A 140 20.10 -9.68 0.14
C GLN A 140 20.04 -8.65 -0.98
N VAL A 141 21.20 -8.29 -1.51
CA VAL A 141 21.34 -7.33 -2.61
C VAL A 141 22.00 -8.04 -3.78
N GLY A 142 21.33 -8.08 -4.93
CA GLY A 142 21.78 -8.85 -6.10
C GLY A 142 22.92 -8.21 -6.89
N ALA A 143 23.17 -6.91 -6.71
CA ALA A 143 24.17 -6.18 -7.47
C ALA A 143 25.10 -5.35 -6.56
N SER A 144 24.66 -4.17 -6.12
CA SER A 144 25.49 -3.26 -5.32
C SER A 144 24.72 -2.63 -4.17
N GLN A 145 25.42 -2.49 -3.04
CA GLN A 145 24.98 -1.73 -1.87
C GLN A 145 26.00 -0.63 -1.62
N SER A 146 25.54 0.59 -1.35
CA SER A 146 26.38 1.74 -1.00
C SER A 146 25.82 2.39 0.25
N GLU A 147 26.71 2.62 1.22
CA GLU A 147 26.39 3.31 2.48
C GLU A 147 27.35 4.49 2.63
N ILE A 148 26.81 5.70 2.68
CA ILE A 148 27.57 6.93 2.90
C ILE A 148 27.15 7.49 4.25
N ILE A 149 28.10 7.56 5.18
CA ILE A 149 27.87 8.07 6.53
C ILE A 149 28.67 9.36 6.68
N GLY A 150 27.97 10.50 6.79
CA GLY A 150 28.62 11.81 6.97
C GLY A 150 29.17 12.05 8.38
N GLY A 151 28.67 11.31 9.36
CA GLY A 151 29.12 11.33 10.76
C GLY A 151 29.83 10.03 11.16
N ALA A 152 29.44 9.49 12.33
CA ALA A 152 30.01 8.24 12.82
C ALA A 152 29.15 7.02 12.44
N LYS A 153 29.81 5.90 12.08
CA LYS A 153 29.20 4.59 11.96
C LYS A 153 29.70 3.70 13.10
N GLY A 154 28.77 3.12 13.87
CA GLY A 154 29.08 2.15 14.92
C GLY A 154 28.47 0.78 14.59
N ILE A 155 29.23 -0.29 14.81
CA ILE A 155 28.75 -1.67 14.69
C ILE A 155 29.15 -2.40 15.97
N ASN A 156 28.17 -2.82 16.75
CA ASN A 156 28.37 -3.63 17.96
C ASN A 156 27.79 -5.01 17.70
N VAL A 157 28.61 -6.04 17.77
CA VAL A 157 28.20 -7.43 17.55
C VAL A 157 28.54 -8.23 18.79
N GLY A 158 27.52 -8.80 19.43
CA GLY A 158 27.71 -9.62 20.64
C GLY A 158 28.25 -11.03 20.37
N GLY A 159 28.10 -11.50 19.12
CA GLY A 159 28.61 -12.79 18.65
C GLY A 159 29.72 -12.63 17.60
N ALA A 160 29.76 -13.55 16.64
CA ALA A 160 30.72 -13.49 15.54
C ALA A 160 30.37 -12.40 14.53
N PHE A 161 31.37 -11.60 14.15
CA PHE A 161 31.30 -10.70 13.00
C PHE A 161 32.24 -11.21 11.90
N ALA A 162 31.69 -11.48 10.72
CA ALA A 162 32.45 -11.98 9.58
C ALA A 162 32.14 -11.15 8.33
N THR A 163 33.18 -10.84 7.55
CA THR A 163 33.06 -10.23 6.24
C THR A 163 33.81 -11.12 5.25
N ASN A 164 33.09 -11.75 4.33
CA ASN A 164 33.66 -12.58 3.28
C ASN A 164 33.63 -11.78 1.99
N VAL A 165 34.80 -11.56 1.38
CA VAL A 165 34.93 -10.79 0.14
C VAL A 165 35.59 -11.67 -0.91
N GLY A 166 34.89 -11.95 -2.01
CA GLY A 166 35.42 -12.77 -3.11
C GLY A 166 36.41 -12.02 -4.01
N GLY A 167 36.40 -10.69 -3.96
CA GLY A 167 37.33 -9.81 -4.67
C GLY A 167 38.23 -9.01 -3.72
N ALA A 168 38.65 -7.82 -4.15
CA ALA A 168 39.48 -6.95 -3.33
C ALA A 168 38.69 -6.37 -2.14
N TYR A 169 39.28 -6.45 -0.95
CA TYR A 169 38.83 -5.73 0.23
C TYR A 169 39.81 -4.60 0.54
N THR A 170 39.33 -3.35 0.50
CA THR A 170 40.14 -2.15 0.78
C THR A 170 39.59 -1.43 2.00
N LEU A 171 40.44 -1.24 3.01
CA LEU A 171 40.16 -0.37 4.15
C LEU A 171 41.13 0.80 4.12
N ALA A 172 40.62 2.01 3.89
CA ALA A 172 41.40 3.24 3.94
C ALA A 172 41.00 4.05 5.18
N VAL A 173 41.97 4.35 6.04
CA VAL A 173 41.79 5.19 7.22
C VAL A 173 42.53 6.50 7.00
N GLY A 174 41.80 7.61 6.85
CA GLY A 174 42.39 8.93 6.67
C GLY A 174 42.94 9.55 7.97
N GLY A 175 42.55 9.00 9.12
CA GLY A 175 43.06 9.39 10.42
C GLY A 175 44.44 8.79 10.74
N PRO A 176 45.07 9.22 11.84
CA PRO A 176 46.46 8.88 12.15
C PRO A 176 46.70 7.42 12.55
N TRP A 177 45.66 6.64 12.90
CA TRP A 177 45.81 5.25 13.31
C TRP A 177 44.55 4.41 13.04
N LEU A 178 44.78 3.17 12.65
CA LEU A 178 43.83 2.07 12.77
C LEU A 178 44.17 1.30 14.06
N ARG A 179 43.18 1.09 14.94
CA ARG A 179 43.37 0.34 16.19
C ARG A 179 42.56 -0.94 16.18
N MET A 180 43.25 -2.07 16.34
CA MET A 180 42.63 -3.37 16.61
C MET A 180 42.98 -3.78 18.04
N LEU A 181 41.97 -4.06 18.86
CA LEU A 181 42.16 -4.57 20.22
C LEU A 181 41.53 -5.95 20.31
N VAL A 182 42.31 -6.95 20.71
CA VAL A 182 41.85 -8.34 20.83
C VAL A 182 42.19 -8.85 22.21
N GLY A 183 41.21 -9.42 22.91
CA GLY A 183 41.37 -9.94 24.27
C GLY A 183 42.20 -11.23 24.37
N HIS A 184 42.39 -11.91 23.24
CA HIS A 184 43.20 -13.11 23.10
C HIS A 184 44.17 -12.97 21.90
N THR A 185 44.11 -13.88 20.94
CA THR A 185 45.07 -14.00 19.85
C THR A 185 44.51 -13.47 18.54
N ILE A 186 45.33 -12.75 17.80
CA ILE A 186 45.10 -12.43 16.39
C ILE A 186 45.86 -13.46 15.56
N TRP A 187 45.15 -14.19 14.70
CA TRP A 187 45.77 -15.04 13.68
C TRP A 187 45.63 -14.35 12.32
N LEU A 188 46.76 -14.13 11.66
CA LEU A 188 46.82 -13.68 10.27
C LEU A 188 47.41 -14.82 9.46
N LEU A 189 46.59 -15.46 8.64
CA LEU A 189 47.05 -16.43 7.65
C LEU A 189 46.99 -15.75 6.28
N VAL A 190 48.14 -15.69 5.61
CA VAL A 190 48.26 -15.15 4.25
C VAL A 190 48.92 -16.23 3.41
N ASP A 191 48.18 -16.77 2.45
CA ASP A 191 48.77 -17.63 1.42
C ASP A 191 49.43 -16.73 0.37
N LEU A 192 50.76 -16.67 0.39
CA LEU A 192 51.53 -16.03 -0.67
C LEU A 192 51.53 -16.97 -1.88
N ILE A 193 51.03 -16.51 -3.03
CA ILE A 193 51.35 -17.16 -4.31
C ILE A 193 52.88 -17.10 -4.46
N PRO A 194 53.59 -18.23 -4.63
CA PRO A 194 55.04 -18.21 -4.76
C PRO A 194 55.43 -17.42 -6.01
N MET A 195 56.08 -16.26 -5.84
CA MET A 195 56.71 -15.55 -6.95
C MET A 195 57.95 -16.32 -7.43
N PRO A 196 58.14 -16.55 -8.73
CA PRO A 196 59.36 -17.15 -9.24
C PRO A 196 60.55 -16.20 -9.01
N LEU A 197 61.59 -16.73 -8.35
CA LEU A 197 62.86 -16.05 -8.10
C LEU A 197 63.57 -15.79 -9.45
N VAL A 198 63.44 -14.60 -10.03
CA VAL A 198 64.33 -14.17 -11.11
C VAL A 198 65.63 -13.70 -10.48
N ALA A 199 66.52 -14.65 -10.17
CA ALA A 199 67.90 -14.36 -9.85
C ALA A 199 68.62 -13.92 -11.14
N ARG A 200 68.82 -12.62 -11.33
CA ARG A 200 69.76 -12.12 -12.34
C ARG A 200 71.17 -12.29 -11.78
N ILE A 201 71.85 -13.37 -12.18
CA ILE A 201 73.29 -13.56 -11.91
C ILE A 201 74.08 -12.87 -13.03
N ARG A 202 74.85 -11.86 -12.62
CA ARG A 202 75.83 -11.03 -13.34
C ARG A 202 75.30 -10.14 -14.46
#